data_AF-L9Y2J5-F1
#
_entry.id   AF-L9Y2J5-F1
#
_cell.length_a   1.000
_cell.length_b   1.000
_cell.length_c   1.000
_cell.angle_alpha   90.00
_cell.angle_beta   90.00
_cell.angle_gamma   90.00
#
_symmetry.space_group_name_H-M   'P 1'
#
loop_
_entity.id
_entity.type
_entity.pdbx_description
1 polymer ?
#
loop_
_entity_poly.entity_id
_entity_poly.type
_entity_poly.pdbx_seq_one_letter_code
_entity_poly.pdbx_strand_id
1 'polypeptide(L)'
;MNGPTLRRYLQSLTAEPGDRPLGPLSSIVGRTPLDRWLWLAVLVAIAADLATTVGGLEVGFAESNPVGTLVLETVGVLGLVGLKAGAVAIGLSVAAAVVRAPDRIAPDYVTLVVPTALATVWLLAATWNAYLLVTALTGL
;
A
#
# COMPACT_ATOMS: atom_id res chain seq x y z
N MET A 1 -0.18 -43.48 -8.07
CA MET A 1 0.37 -42.16 -7.67
C MET A 1 1.02 -41.54 -8.90
N ASN A 2 0.53 -40.38 -9.36
CA ASN A 2 0.97 -39.79 -10.62
C ASN A 2 2.35 -39.12 -10.44
N GLY A 3 3.30 -39.45 -11.31
CA GLY A 3 4.69 -38.92 -11.31
C GLY A 3 4.88 -37.41 -11.13
N PRO A 4 4.01 -36.50 -11.64
CA PRO A 4 4.19 -35.06 -11.41
C PRO A 4 4.03 -34.62 -9.95
N THR A 5 3.21 -35.32 -9.15
CA THR A 5 2.98 -34.96 -7.75
C THR A 5 4.17 -35.34 -6.88
N LEU A 6 4.78 -36.51 -7.14
CA LEU A 6 5.96 -36.99 -6.42
C LEU A 6 7.19 -36.11 -6.71
N ARG A 7 7.37 -35.69 -7.97
CA ARG A 7 8.47 -34.79 -8.35
C ARG A 7 8.38 -33.45 -7.62
N ARG A 8 7.19 -32.84 -7.54
CA ARG A 8 6.98 -31.59 -6.79
C ARG A 8 7.22 -31.76 -5.30
N TYR A 9 6.81 -32.90 -4.74
CA TYR A 9 7.03 -33.21 -3.33
C TYR A 9 8.52 -33.35 -2.99
N LEU A 10 9.27 -34.10 -3.80
CA LEU A 10 10.71 -34.26 -3.61
C LEU A 10 11.47 -32.92 -3.80
N GLN A 11 11.09 -32.11 -4.79
CA GLN A 11 11.65 -30.77 -4.98
C GLN A 11 11.39 -29.86 -3.77
N SER A 12 10.24 -29.99 -3.11
CA SER A 12 9.93 -29.20 -1.91
C SER A 12 10.74 -29.63 -0.67
N LEU A 13 11.22 -30.88 -0.63
CA LEU A 13 12.04 -31.41 0.46
C LEU A 13 13.52 -31.08 0.30
N THR A 14 13.99 -30.87 -0.94
CA THR A 14 15.38 -30.51 -1.26
C THR A 14 15.59 -29.01 -1.40
N ALA A 15 14.52 -28.20 -1.33
CA ALA A 15 14.60 -26.75 -1.39
C ALA A 15 15.27 -26.21 -0.12
N GLU A 16 16.34 -25.43 -0.30
CA GLU A 16 16.94 -24.64 0.78
C GLU A 16 15.85 -23.76 1.44
N PRO A 17 15.96 -23.39 2.73
CA PRO A 17 14.95 -22.58 3.41
C PRO A 17 14.56 -21.27 2.67
N GLY A 18 15.45 -20.75 1.83
CA GLY A 18 15.23 -19.60 0.93
C GLY A 18 14.57 -19.91 -0.41
N ASP A 19 14.56 -21.17 -0.86
CA ASP A 19 13.92 -21.64 -2.09
C ASP A 19 12.45 -22.06 -1.89
N ARG A 20 11.95 -21.99 -0.64
CA ARG A 20 10.54 -22.25 -0.37
C ARG A 20 9.69 -21.23 -1.09
N PRO A 21 8.64 -21.66 -1.83
CA PRO A 21 7.74 -20.73 -2.47
C PRO A 21 7.10 -19.84 -1.40
N LEU A 22 7.46 -18.56 -1.42
CA LEU A 22 6.83 -17.55 -0.58
C LEU A 22 5.33 -17.55 -0.87
N GLY A 23 4.51 -17.47 0.17
CA GLY A 23 3.08 -17.22 0.02
C GLY A 23 2.83 -15.94 -0.79
N PRO A 24 1.64 -15.79 -1.41
CA PRO A 24 1.37 -14.71 -2.37
C PRO A 24 1.62 -13.30 -1.84
N LEU A 25 1.42 -13.05 -0.54
CA LEU A 25 1.68 -11.76 0.08
C LEU A 25 3.14 -11.59 0.48
N SER A 26 3.80 -12.65 0.96
CA SER A 26 5.21 -12.58 1.32
C SER A 26 6.12 -12.35 0.12
N SER A 27 5.72 -12.79 -1.09
CA SER A 27 6.47 -12.51 -2.31
C SER A 27 6.40 -11.04 -2.77
N ILE A 28 5.49 -10.25 -2.18
CA ILE A 28 5.24 -8.83 -2.50
C ILE A 28 5.69 -7.92 -1.35
N VAL A 29 5.37 -8.27 -0.10
CA VAL A 29 5.56 -7.42 1.08
C VAL A 29 6.86 -7.74 1.82
N GLY A 30 7.38 -8.96 1.66
CA GLY A 30 8.40 -9.50 2.56
C GLY A 30 9.53 -10.28 1.90
N ARG A 31 9.67 -10.20 0.57
CA ARG A 31 10.73 -10.89 -0.18
C ARG A 31 12.10 -10.37 0.24
N THR A 32 12.23 -9.06 0.39
CA THR A 32 13.43 -8.39 0.85
C THR A 32 13.15 -7.51 2.08
N PRO A 33 14.17 -7.15 2.88
CA PRO A 33 14.01 -6.14 3.94
C PRO A 33 13.49 -4.80 3.39
N LEU A 34 13.90 -4.42 2.18
CA LEU A 34 13.47 -3.18 1.53
C LEU A 34 11.96 -3.17 1.28
N ASP A 35 11.38 -4.27 0.80
CA ASP A 35 9.93 -4.37 0.58
C ASP A 35 9.16 -4.06 1.87
N ARG A 36 9.63 -4.61 3.01
CA ARG A 36 9.00 -4.37 4.32
C ARG A 36 9.06 -2.90 4.71
N TRP A 37 10.21 -2.25 4.50
CA TRP A 37 10.37 -0.83 4.78
C TRP A 37 9.48 0.04 3.89
N LEU A 38 9.33 -0.30 2.60
CA LEU A 38 8.44 0.42 1.69
C LEU A 38 6.97 0.27 2.11
N TRP A 39 6.52 -0.92 2.47
CA TRP A 39 5.16 -1.12 2.96
C TRP A 39 4.92 -0.48 4.34
N LEU A 40 5.94 -0.42 5.20
CA LEU A 40 5.87 0.37 6.42
C LEU A 40 5.73 1.86 6.10
N ALA A 41 6.47 2.37 5.11
CA ALA A 41 6.34 3.75 4.66
C ALA A 41 4.92 4.04 4.12
N VAL A 42 4.29 3.09 3.43
CA VAL A 42 2.87 3.20 3.03
C VAL A 42 1.96 3.34 4.25
N LEU A 43 2.14 2.52 5.30
CA LEU A 43 1.33 2.62 6.53
C LEU A 43 1.52 3.97 7.23
N VAL A 44 2.75 4.46 7.31
CA VAL A 44 3.06 5.78 7.89
C VAL A 44 2.44 6.89 7.06
N ALA A 45 2.52 6.82 5.73
CA ALA A 45 1.92 7.78 4.81
C ALA A 45 0.39 7.83 4.97
N ILE A 46 -0.27 6.67 5.06
CA ILE A 46 -1.71 6.55 5.33
C ILE A 46 -2.06 7.24 6.65
N ALA A 47 -1.31 6.96 7.72
CA ALA A 47 -1.57 7.50 9.04
C ALA A 47 -1.39 9.03 9.06
N ALA A 48 -0.32 9.54 8.46
CA ALA A 48 -0.05 10.96 8.35
C ALA A 48 -1.13 11.69 7.52
N ASP A 49 -1.50 11.12 6.37
CA ASP A 49 -2.54 11.69 5.51
C ASP A 49 -3.89 11.72 6.23
N LEU A 50 -4.31 10.62 6.87
CA LEU A 50 -5.55 10.61 7.65
C LEU A 50 -5.53 11.61 8.82
N ALA A 51 -4.44 11.66 9.58
CA ALA A 51 -4.33 12.56 10.72
C ALA A 51 -4.43 14.03 10.29
N THR A 52 -3.75 14.40 9.21
CA THR A 52 -3.76 15.78 8.70
C THR A 52 -5.08 16.15 8.04
N THR A 53 -5.71 15.23 7.29
CA THR A 53 -7.06 15.44 6.74
C THR A 53 -8.09 15.60 7.86
N VAL A 54 -8.12 14.69 8.83
CA VAL A 54 -9.09 14.76 9.95
C VAL A 54 -8.86 16.01 10.78
N GLY A 55 -7.60 16.35 11.11
CA GLY A 55 -7.28 17.60 11.81
C GLY A 55 -7.71 18.84 11.02
N GLY A 56 -7.55 18.84 9.69
CA GLY A 56 -8.05 19.89 8.81
C GLY A 56 -9.58 20.04 8.86
N LEU A 57 -10.31 18.93 8.83
CA LEU A 57 -11.77 18.92 8.94
C LEU A 57 -12.24 19.48 10.30
N GLU A 58 -11.54 19.15 11.39
CA GLU A 58 -11.86 19.65 12.73
C GLU A 58 -11.68 21.17 12.88
N VAL A 59 -10.76 21.77 12.11
CA VAL A 59 -10.56 23.23 12.07
C VAL A 59 -11.42 23.94 11.00
N GLY A 60 -12.33 23.20 10.35
CA GLY A 60 -13.31 23.76 9.42
C GLY A 60 -12.89 23.78 7.95
N PHE A 61 -11.82 23.09 7.56
CA PHE A 61 -11.52 22.86 6.15
C PHE A 61 -12.50 21.88 5.53
N ALA A 62 -12.64 21.97 4.20
CA ALA A 62 -13.43 21.05 3.41
C ALA A 62 -12.50 20.12 2.61
N GLU A 63 -12.91 18.86 2.46
CA GLU A 63 -12.25 17.93 1.55
C GLU A 63 -12.41 18.40 0.10
N SER A 64 -11.29 18.45 -0.63
CA SER A 64 -11.24 18.94 -2.01
C SER A 64 -11.37 17.83 -3.04
N ASN A 65 -11.01 16.60 -2.66
CA ASN A 65 -11.14 15.43 -3.51
C ASN A 65 -12.61 15.03 -3.66
N PRO A 66 -13.22 15.07 -4.88
CA PRO A 66 -14.63 14.74 -5.06
C PRO A 66 -15.02 13.35 -4.55
N VAL A 67 -14.12 12.37 -4.67
CA VAL A 67 -14.34 11.02 -4.15
C VAL A 67 -14.28 11.01 -2.63
N GLY A 68 -13.36 11.79 -2.04
CA GLY A 68 -13.25 11.97 -0.60
C GLY A 68 -14.49 12.65 -0.01
N THR A 69 -14.97 13.71 -0.66
CA THR A 69 -16.20 14.43 -0.29
C THR A 69 -17.40 13.49 -0.29
N LEU A 70 -17.63 12.75 -1.40
CA LEU A 70 -18.73 11.80 -1.50
C LEU A 70 -18.68 10.75 -0.38
N VAL A 71 -17.48 10.25 -0.07
CA VAL A 71 -17.30 9.23 0.97
C VAL A 71 -17.50 9.80 2.37
N LEU A 72 -17.04 11.02 2.63
CA LEU A 72 -17.29 11.71 3.89
C LEU A 72 -18.79 11.97 4.11
N GLU A 73 -19.51 12.40 3.07
CA GLU A 73 -20.95 12.66 3.14
C GLU A 73 -21.78 11.39 3.37
N THR A 74 -21.31 10.23 2.89
CA THR A 74 -22.07 8.97 2.93
C THR A 74 -21.68 8.05 4.09
N VAL A 75 -20.39 7.97 4.43
CA VAL A 75 -19.82 7.01 5.39
C VAL A 75 -19.02 7.72 6.50
N GLY A 76 -18.74 9.01 6.36
CA GLY A 76 -17.91 9.76 7.29
C GLY A 76 -16.44 9.35 7.23
N VAL A 77 -15.70 9.64 8.31
CA VAL A 77 -14.24 9.45 8.40
C VAL A 77 -13.82 7.99 8.18
N LEU A 78 -14.63 7.01 8.62
CA LEU A 78 -14.36 5.58 8.39
C LEU A 78 -14.30 5.24 6.89
N GLY A 79 -15.07 5.96 6.06
CA GLY A 79 -15.03 5.81 4.62
C GLY A 79 -13.67 6.18 4.02
N LEU A 80 -12.99 7.20 4.56
CA LEU A 80 -11.65 7.58 4.11
C LEU A 80 -10.60 6.49 4.36
N VAL A 81 -10.73 5.77 5.48
CA VAL A 81 -9.92 4.59 5.77
C VAL A 81 -10.20 3.50 4.73
N GLY A 82 -11.48 3.28 4.41
CA GLY A 82 -11.92 2.35 3.37
C GLY A 82 -11.32 2.65 1.99
N LEU A 83 -11.29 3.93 1.59
CA LEU A 83 -10.68 4.35 0.31
C LEU A 83 -9.19 4.01 0.25
N LYS A 84 -8.45 4.29 1.33
CA LYS A 84 -7.02 3.96 1.40
C LYS A 84 -6.79 2.45 1.39
N ALA A 85 -7.58 1.69 2.15
CA ALA A 85 -7.54 0.23 2.13
C ALA A 85 -7.83 -0.34 0.73
N GLY A 86 -8.81 0.24 0.02
CA GLY A 86 -9.12 -0.10 -1.37
C GLY A 86 -7.94 0.16 -2.31
N ALA A 87 -7.30 1.32 -2.21
CA ALA A 87 -6.11 1.65 -3.00
C ALA A 87 -4.94 0.68 -2.72
N VAL A 88 -4.69 0.34 -1.45
CA VAL A 88 -3.70 -0.68 -1.06
C VAL A 88 -4.05 -2.04 -1.67
N ALA A 89 -5.32 -2.46 -1.59
CA ALA A 89 -5.77 -3.73 -2.15
C ALA A 89 -5.59 -3.79 -3.68
N ILE A 90 -5.86 -2.69 -4.39
CA ILE A 90 -5.59 -2.57 -5.82
C ILE A 90 -4.09 -2.69 -6.10
N GLY A 91 -3.25 -1.96 -5.36
CA GLY A 91 -1.79 -2.04 -5.49
C GLY A 91 -1.25 -3.45 -5.27
N LEU A 92 -1.71 -4.13 -4.21
CA LEU A 92 -1.37 -5.53 -3.93
C LEU A 92 -1.84 -6.46 -5.06
N SER A 93 -3.02 -6.23 -5.62
CA SER A 93 -3.56 -7.04 -6.72
C SER A 93 -2.75 -6.87 -8.00
N VAL A 94 -2.33 -5.64 -8.32
CA VAL A 94 -1.42 -5.35 -9.45
C VAL A 94 -0.07 -6.03 -9.24
N ALA A 95 0.53 -5.88 -8.06
CA ALA A 95 1.80 -6.53 -7.74
C ALA A 95 1.69 -8.06 -7.84
N ALA A 96 0.61 -8.64 -7.31
CA ALA A 96 0.36 -10.08 -7.38
C ALA A 96 0.19 -10.58 -8.82
N ALA A 97 -0.55 -9.85 -9.65
CA ALA A 97 -0.74 -10.21 -11.06
C ALA A 97 0.59 -10.20 -11.83
N VAL A 98 1.43 -9.20 -11.59
CA VAL A 98 2.74 -9.08 -12.25
C VAL A 98 3.72 -10.15 -11.75
N VAL A 99 3.81 -10.39 -10.45
CA VAL A 99 4.68 -11.45 -9.89
C VAL A 99 4.31 -12.84 -10.43
N ARG A 100 3.02 -13.07 -10.76
CA ARG A 100 2.55 -14.31 -11.39
C ARG A 100 2.79 -14.42 -12.89
N ALA A 101 3.16 -13.32 -13.56
CA ALA A 101 3.43 -13.26 -15.00
C ALA A 101 4.85 -12.69 -15.26
N PRO A 102 5.91 -13.37 -14.79
CA PRO A 102 7.28 -12.85 -14.80
C PRO A 102 7.84 -12.59 -16.21
N ASP A 103 7.27 -13.22 -17.24
CA ASP A 103 7.74 -13.14 -18.62
C ASP A 103 7.57 -11.74 -19.26
N ARG A 104 6.85 -10.82 -18.60
CA ARG A 104 6.53 -9.48 -19.14
C ARG A 104 7.19 -8.33 -18.39
N ILE A 105 7.39 -8.45 -17.08
CA ILE A 105 7.89 -7.37 -16.22
C ILE A 105 8.73 -7.98 -15.12
N ALA A 106 9.92 -7.40 -14.88
CA ALA A 106 10.79 -7.81 -13.78
C ALA A 106 10.04 -7.69 -12.43
N PRO A 107 9.85 -8.79 -11.69
CA PRO A 107 9.10 -8.78 -10.43
C PRO A 107 9.65 -7.80 -9.39
N ASP A 108 10.96 -7.55 -9.40
CA ASP A 108 11.60 -6.64 -8.45
C ASP A 108 11.21 -5.17 -8.70
N TYR A 109 10.85 -4.82 -9.94
CA TYR A 109 10.44 -3.47 -10.28
C TYR A 109 9.04 -3.16 -9.73
N VAL A 110 8.10 -4.11 -9.82
CA VAL A 110 6.74 -3.88 -9.35
C VAL A 110 6.65 -3.85 -7.82
N THR A 111 7.43 -4.68 -7.12
CA THR A 111 7.46 -4.70 -5.65
C THR A 111 8.09 -3.43 -5.07
N LEU A 112 8.92 -2.74 -5.85
CA LEU A 112 9.46 -1.43 -5.50
C LEU A 112 8.51 -0.28 -5.87
N VAL A 113 8.01 -0.24 -7.11
CA VAL A 113 7.23 0.88 -7.64
C VAL A 113 5.88 1.02 -6.93
N VAL A 114 5.16 -0.08 -6.70
CA VAL A 114 3.80 -0.02 -6.13
C VAL A 114 3.78 0.63 -4.74
N PRO A 115 4.53 0.14 -3.73
CA PRO A 115 4.49 0.76 -2.40
C PRO A 115 5.13 2.15 -2.42
N THR A 116 6.15 2.39 -3.25
CA THR A 116 6.75 3.74 -3.37
C THR A 116 5.73 4.74 -3.90
N ALA A 117 5.02 4.42 -4.98
CA ALA A 117 4.01 5.30 -5.57
C ALA A 117 2.88 5.61 -4.58
N LEU A 118 2.37 4.58 -3.88
CA LEU A 118 1.35 4.75 -2.85
C LEU A 118 1.83 5.67 -1.72
N ALA A 119 3.03 5.40 -1.17
CA ALA A 119 3.60 6.19 -0.09
C ALA A 119 3.84 7.64 -0.53
N THR A 120 4.40 7.87 -1.72
CA THR A 120 4.70 9.21 -2.23
C THR A 120 3.44 10.05 -2.37
N VAL A 121 2.37 9.52 -2.98
CA VAL A 121 1.12 10.28 -3.18
C VAL A 121 0.54 10.72 -1.84
N TRP A 122 0.48 9.82 -0.85
CA TRP A 122 -0.08 10.16 0.47
C TRP A 122 0.85 11.02 1.32
N LEU A 123 2.17 10.88 1.22
CA LEU A 123 3.09 11.79 1.91
C LEU A 123 3.00 13.21 1.35
N LEU A 124 2.85 13.37 0.03
CA LEU A 124 2.67 14.69 -0.57
C LEU A 124 1.36 15.34 -0.11
N ALA A 125 0.26 14.57 -0.12
CA ALA A 125 -1.03 15.04 0.38
C ALA A 125 -0.96 15.39 1.89
N ALA A 126 -0.39 14.52 2.71
CA ALA A 126 -0.19 14.77 4.14
C ALA A 126 0.67 16.02 4.41
N THR A 127 1.74 16.22 3.63
CA THR A 127 2.61 17.40 3.75
C THR A 127 1.85 18.67 3.42
N TRP A 128 1.06 18.66 2.35
CA TRP A 128 0.22 19.78 1.97
C TRP A 128 -0.85 20.09 3.03
N ASN A 129 -1.55 19.06 3.52
CA ASN A 129 -2.55 19.21 4.57
C ASN A 129 -1.94 19.72 5.89
N ALA A 130 -0.77 19.20 6.27
CA ALA A 130 -0.03 19.67 7.44
C ALA A 130 0.36 21.15 7.30
N TYR A 131 0.84 21.56 6.13
CA TYR A 131 1.15 22.96 5.85
C TYR A 131 -0.08 23.85 6.07
N LEU A 132 -1.22 23.50 5.45
CA LEU A 132 -2.46 24.25 5.61
C LEU A 132 -2.93 24.30 7.07
N LEU A 133 -2.86 23.17 7.78
CA LEU A 133 -3.27 23.07 9.18
C LEU A 133 -2.39 23.93 10.09
N VAL A 134 -1.07 23.88 9.92
CA VAL A 134 -0.12 24.71 10.70
C VAL A 134 -0.37 26.18 10.41
N THR A 135 -0.55 26.56 9.15
CA THR A 135 -0.90 27.93 8.75
C THR A 135 -2.17 28.40 9.44
N ALA A 136 -3.25 27.60 9.42
CA ALA A 136 -4.51 27.95 10.07
C ALA A 136 -4.39 28.08 11.59
N LEU A 137 -3.61 27.22 12.25
CA LEU A 137 -3.43 27.25 13.71
C LEU A 137 -2.53 28.37 14.20
N THR A 138 -1.59 28.83 13.37
CA THR A 138 -0.59 29.85 13.76
C THR A 138 -0.86 31.24 13.20
N GLY A 139 -1.78 31.37 12.23
CA GLY A 139 -2.11 32.64 11.59
C GLY A 139 -1.00 33.19 10.67
N LEU A 140 -0.12 32.30 10.18
CA LEU A 140 0.94 32.60 9.22
C LEU A 140 0.42 32.79 7.79
#